data_AF-A0A1H2PQL9-F1
#
_entry.id   AF-A0A1H2PQL9-F1
#
_cell.length_a   1.000
_cell.length_b   1.000
_cell.length_c   1.000
_cell.angle_alpha   90.00
_cell.angle_beta   90.00
_cell.angle_gamma   90.00
#
_symmetry.space_group_name_H-M   'P 1'
#
loop_
_entity.id
_entity.type
_entity.pdbx_description
1 polymer ?
#
loop_
_entity_poly.entity_id
_entity_poly.type
_entity_poly.pdbx_seq_one_letter_code
_entity_poly.pdbx_strand_id
1 'polypeptide(L)'
;MTAADGVPDNDLDNPADAEIAACLDLTAPRSFFLFAGAGSGKTRSLVKALDHVRQLYRETLRFQGQRVGVITFTNAACDEINRRLEFDRTIEVSTIHSFAWNLIGGLNHDIREWLQTNLAMEIAELEMLESKGRKGTKASAERISKIASKGKRLANLNTVRRFVYSPTGDNSGRDLSR
;
A
#
# COMPACT_ATOMS: atom_id res chain seq x y z
N MET A 1 10.10 -56.22 9.04
CA MET A 1 9.30 -55.58 10.09
C MET A 1 10.10 -54.39 10.60
N THR A 2 9.89 -53.23 9.99
CA THR A 2 10.36 -51.92 10.46
C THR A 2 9.34 -50.92 9.96
N ALA A 3 8.58 -50.35 10.90
CA ALA A 3 7.53 -49.38 10.64
C ALA A 3 8.16 -48.07 10.16
N ALA A 4 7.62 -47.53 9.06
CA ALA A 4 7.81 -46.15 8.70
C ALA A 4 6.92 -45.31 9.61
N ASP A 5 7.53 -44.52 10.50
CA ASP A 5 6.83 -43.48 11.24
C ASP A 5 6.45 -42.36 10.27
N GLY A 6 5.29 -42.54 9.63
CA GLY A 6 4.57 -41.46 8.99
C GLY A 6 4.07 -40.51 10.07
N VAL A 7 4.76 -39.38 10.23
CA VAL A 7 4.18 -38.22 10.92
C VAL A 7 2.88 -37.91 10.17
N PRO A 8 1.72 -37.92 10.84
CA PRO A 8 0.46 -37.64 10.17
C PRO A 8 0.51 -36.20 9.67
N ASP A 9 0.38 -36.06 8.36
CA ASP A 9 0.18 -34.81 7.66
C ASP A 9 -1.12 -34.17 8.17
N ASN A 10 -0.99 -33.19 9.07
CA ASN A 10 -2.13 -32.52 9.70
C ASN A 10 -2.70 -31.41 8.80
N ASP A 11 -2.56 -31.56 7.47
CA ASP A 11 -2.82 -30.50 6.48
C ASP A 11 -4.19 -30.57 5.80
N LEU A 12 -5.09 -31.41 6.33
CA LEU A 12 -6.52 -31.39 6.01
C LEU A 12 -7.31 -30.99 7.28
N ASP A 13 -8.21 -30.02 7.10
CA ASP A 13 -9.32 -29.66 8.00
C ASP A 13 -9.07 -28.69 9.16
N ASN A 14 -8.69 -27.45 8.83
CA ASN A 14 -9.33 -26.33 9.53
C ASN A 14 -10.62 -25.99 8.77
N PRO A 15 -11.82 -26.23 9.32
CA PRO A 15 -13.09 -25.90 8.66
C PRO A 15 -13.15 -24.42 8.25
N ALA A 16 -12.45 -23.53 8.98
CA ALA A 16 -12.34 -22.13 8.60
C ALA A 16 -11.57 -21.92 7.29
N ASP A 17 -10.51 -22.69 7.01
CA ASP A 17 -9.75 -22.55 5.76
C ASP A 17 -10.60 -22.98 4.55
N ALA A 18 -11.41 -24.02 4.71
CA ALA A 18 -12.36 -24.46 3.67
C ALA A 18 -13.45 -23.40 3.43
N GLU A 19 -13.97 -22.79 4.48
CA GLU A 19 -14.96 -21.71 4.36
C GLU A 19 -14.37 -20.46 3.69
N ILE A 20 -13.15 -20.08 4.05
CA ILE A 20 -12.43 -18.99 3.39
C ILE A 20 -12.25 -19.29 1.90
N ALA A 21 -11.79 -20.49 1.54
CA ALA A 21 -11.62 -20.90 0.15
C ALA A 21 -12.94 -20.81 -0.63
N ALA A 22 -14.05 -21.28 -0.05
CA ALA A 22 -15.38 -21.20 -0.64
C ALA A 22 -15.93 -19.75 -0.74
N CYS A 23 -15.40 -18.81 0.03
CA CYS A 23 -15.73 -17.39 -0.12
C CYS A 23 -14.93 -16.71 -1.24
N LEU A 24 -13.77 -17.26 -1.60
CA LEU A 24 -12.88 -16.75 -2.64
C LEU A 24 -13.08 -17.44 -4.00
N ASP A 25 -14.18 -18.14 -4.20
CA ASP A 25 -14.61 -18.61 -5.51
C ASP A 25 -14.92 -17.40 -6.41
N LEU A 26 -14.13 -17.19 -7.46
CA LEU A 26 -14.28 -16.04 -8.36
C LEU A 26 -15.52 -16.12 -9.26
N THR A 27 -16.20 -17.27 -9.33
CA THR A 27 -17.48 -17.41 -10.04
C THR A 27 -18.67 -16.96 -9.19
N ALA A 28 -18.53 -17.01 -7.85
CA ALA A 28 -19.53 -16.61 -6.88
C ALA A 28 -18.89 -16.05 -5.59
N PRO A 29 -18.20 -14.89 -5.67
CA PRO A 29 -17.41 -14.39 -4.55
C PRO A 29 -18.29 -13.93 -3.39
N ARG A 30 -17.85 -14.18 -2.16
CA ARG A 30 -18.55 -13.78 -0.93
C ARG A 30 -17.64 -12.99 -0.03
N SER A 31 -18.12 -11.82 0.42
CA SER A 31 -17.42 -11.02 1.43
C SER A 31 -17.58 -11.65 2.81
N PHE A 32 -16.51 -11.64 3.60
CA PHE A 32 -16.51 -12.20 4.96
C PHE A 32 -15.59 -11.41 5.88
N PHE A 33 -15.78 -11.60 7.19
CA PHE A 33 -14.88 -11.13 8.23
C PHE A 33 -14.28 -12.33 8.96
N LEU A 34 -12.96 -12.33 9.14
CA LEU A 34 -12.27 -13.36 9.89
C LEU A 34 -11.89 -12.84 11.28
N PHE A 35 -12.50 -13.41 12.31
CA PHE A 35 -12.12 -13.16 13.71
C PHE A 35 -11.08 -14.20 14.14
N ALA A 36 -9.87 -13.76 14.48
CA ALA A 36 -8.77 -14.67 14.75
C ALA A 36 -7.83 -14.14 15.84
N GLY A 37 -7.74 -14.87 16.95
CA GLY A 37 -6.93 -14.54 18.12
C GLY A 37 -5.42 -14.56 17.85
N ALA A 38 -4.60 -14.16 18.83
CA ALA A 38 -3.16 -14.30 18.74
C ALA A 38 -2.77 -15.77 18.53
N GLY A 39 -1.76 -16.05 17.69
CA GLY A 39 -1.27 -17.42 17.44
C GLY A 39 -2.18 -18.33 16.59
N SER A 40 -3.40 -17.90 16.23
CA SER A 40 -4.38 -18.70 15.47
C SER A 40 -3.99 -19.07 14.03
N GLY A 41 -2.83 -18.62 13.54
CA GLY A 41 -2.39 -18.94 12.18
C GLY A 41 -2.97 -18.05 11.08
N LYS A 42 -3.47 -16.84 11.39
CA LYS A 42 -4.01 -15.86 10.41
C LYS A 42 -3.23 -15.78 9.09
N THR A 43 -1.92 -15.54 9.17
CA THR A 43 -1.07 -15.42 7.98
C THR A 43 -0.97 -16.72 7.21
N ARG A 44 -0.98 -17.88 7.89
CA ARG A 44 -0.99 -19.20 7.26
C ARG A 44 -2.30 -19.42 6.49
N SER A 45 -3.44 -19.17 7.12
CA SER A 45 -4.76 -19.29 6.48
C SER A 45 -4.91 -18.36 5.28
N LEU A 46 -4.44 -17.10 5.38
CA LEU A 46 -4.43 -16.16 4.26
C LEU A 46 -3.62 -16.70 3.08
N VAL A 47 -2.39 -17.18 3.32
CA VAL A 47 -1.55 -17.74 2.26
C VAL A 47 -2.19 -18.96 1.61
N LYS A 48 -2.74 -19.90 2.41
CA LYS A 48 -3.43 -21.09 1.91
C LYS A 48 -4.64 -20.74 1.03
N ALA A 49 -5.41 -19.75 1.44
CA ALA A 49 -6.54 -19.24 0.67
C ALA A 49 -6.11 -18.60 -0.65
N LEU A 50 -5.04 -17.79 -0.65
CA LEU A 50 -4.48 -17.20 -1.85
C LEU A 50 -3.88 -18.24 -2.80
N ASP A 51 -3.23 -19.28 -2.25
CA ASP A 51 -2.74 -20.41 -3.03
C ASP A 51 -3.86 -21.18 -3.71
N HIS A 52 -4.99 -21.36 -3.02
CA HIS A 52 -6.18 -21.97 -3.61
C HIS A 52 -6.70 -21.16 -4.81
N VAL A 53 -6.83 -19.84 -4.65
CA VAL A 53 -7.21 -18.94 -5.76
C VAL A 53 -6.20 -19.00 -6.90
N ARG A 54 -4.91 -19.00 -6.59
CA ARG A 54 -3.81 -19.13 -7.57
C ARG A 54 -3.93 -20.43 -8.36
N GLN A 55 -4.15 -21.56 -7.71
CA GLN A 55 -4.25 -22.86 -8.39
C GLN A 55 -5.45 -22.94 -9.33
N LEU A 56 -6.60 -22.38 -8.94
CA LEU A 56 -7.83 -22.46 -9.73
C LEU A 56 -7.93 -21.40 -10.82
N TYR A 57 -7.49 -20.18 -10.55
CA TYR A 57 -7.81 -19.01 -11.36
C TYR A 57 -6.61 -18.30 -11.99
N ARG A 58 -5.37 -18.78 -11.79
CA ARG A 58 -4.15 -18.12 -12.32
C ARG A 58 -4.25 -17.80 -13.80
N GLU A 59 -4.64 -18.75 -14.65
CA GLU A 59 -4.71 -18.52 -16.09
C GLU A 59 -5.81 -17.53 -16.47
N THR A 60 -6.98 -17.60 -15.83
CA THR A 60 -8.06 -16.63 -16.01
C THR A 60 -7.63 -15.21 -15.63
N LEU A 61 -7.03 -15.05 -14.44
CA LEU A 61 -6.52 -13.77 -13.95
C LEU A 61 -5.48 -13.19 -14.90
N ARG A 62 -4.53 -14.00 -15.37
CA ARG A 62 -3.51 -13.58 -16.33
C ARG A 62 -4.12 -13.15 -17.66
N PHE A 63 -5.05 -13.95 -18.21
CA PHE A 63 -5.71 -13.65 -19.47
C PHE A 63 -6.52 -12.35 -19.40
N GLN A 64 -7.18 -12.10 -18.28
CA GLN A 64 -7.98 -10.88 -18.06
C GLN A 64 -7.15 -9.67 -17.59
N GLY A 65 -5.84 -9.83 -17.38
CA GLY A 65 -4.98 -8.77 -16.82
C GLY A 65 -5.34 -8.39 -15.38
N GLN A 66 -5.99 -9.29 -14.64
CA GLN A 66 -6.45 -9.08 -13.27
C GLN A 66 -5.47 -9.67 -12.25
N ARG A 67 -5.50 -9.12 -11.04
CA ARG A 67 -4.67 -9.55 -9.91
C ARG A 67 -5.48 -9.51 -8.61
N VAL A 68 -5.14 -10.40 -7.69
CA VAL A 68 -5.69 -10.41 -6.33
C VAL A 68 -4.91 -9.40 -5.48
N GLY A 69 -5.59 -8.37 -4.97
CA GLY A 69 -4.98 -7.37 -4.09
C GLY A 69 -4.97 -7.83 -2.63
N VAL A 70 -3.81 -7.77 -1.97
CA VAL A 70 -3.66 -8.04 -0.54
C VAL A 70 -3.09 -6.79 0.12
N ILE A 71 -3.86 -6.19 1.03
CA ILE A 71 -3.46 -4.96 1.73
C ILE A 71 -3.09 -5.29 3.18
N THR A 72 -1.90 -4.88 3.60
CA THR A 72 -1.42 -5.03 4.98
C THR A 72 -0.85 -3.73 5.53
N PHE A 73 -0.44 -3.72 6.80
CA PHE A 73 0.00 -2.50 7.47
C PHE A 73 1.49 -2.20 7.32
N THR A 74 2.35 -3.22 7.26
CA THR A 74 3.80 -3.04 7.27
C THR A 74 4.48 -3.66 6.05
N ASN A 75 5.59 -3.05 5.63
CA ASN A 75 6.42 -3.61 4.55
C ASN A 75 6.94 -5.01 4.91
N ALA A 76 7.30 -5.24 6.18
CA ALA A 76 7.74 -6.55 6.64
C ALA A 76 6.65 -7.64 6.45
N ALA A 77 5.38 -7.30 6.69
CA ALA A 77 4.28 -8.21 6.42
C ALA A 77 4.06 -8.41 4.91
N CYS A 78 4.22 -7.36 4.09
CA CYS A 78 4.20 -7.49 2.64
C CYS A 78 5.28 -8.49 2.18
N ASP A 79 6.51 -8.33 2.66
CA ASP A 79 7.66 -9.16 2.28
C ASP A 79 7.50 -10.60 2.79
N GLU A 80 6.93 -10.81 3.97
CA GLU A 80 6.62 -12.15 4.48
C GLU A 80 5.60 -12.86 3.58
N ILE A 81 4.48 -12.20 3.25
CA ILE A 81 3.42 -12.79 2.42
C ILE A 81 3.92 -13.03 0.99
N ASN A 82 4.61 -12.05 0.39
CA ASN A 82 5.20 -12.19 -0.95
C ASN A 82 6.17 -13.38 -1.03
N ARG A 83 7.05 -13.55 -0.02
CA ARG A 83 7.97 -14.68 0.04
C ARG A 83 7.24 -16.02 0.11
N ARG A 84 6.17 -16.11 0.91
CA ARG A 84 5.37 -17.34 1.04
C ARG A 84 4.60 -17.70 -0.24
N LEU A 85 4.25 -16.69 -1.04
CA LEU A 85 3.57 -16.84 -2.33
C LEU A 85 4.54 -16.90 -3.52
N GLU A 86 5.84 -17.01 -3.25
CA GLU A 86 6.90 -17.13 -4.26
C GLU A 86 6.90 -15.96 -5.27
N PHE A 87 6.48 -14.77 -4.82
CA PHE A 87 6.39 -13.56 -5.65
C PHE A 87 5.53 -13.73 -6.91
N ASP A 88 4.46 -14.53 -6.84
CA ASP A 88 3.54 -14.72 -7.96
C ASP A 88 2.89 -13.40 -8.41
N ARG A 89 2.97 -13.10 -9.70
CA ARG A 89 2.49 -11.84 -10.29
C ARG A 89 0.96 -11.70 -10.35
N THR A 90 0.21 -12.80 -10.14
CA THR A 90 -1.25 -12.77 -10.02
C THR A 90 -1.72 -12.20 -8.69
N ILE A 91 -0.81 -12.01 -7.73
CA ILE A 91 -1.11 -11.45 -6.41
C ILE A 91 -0.30 -10.17 -6.22
N GLU A 92 -0.97 -9.08 -5.86
CA GLU A 92 -0.35 -7.81 -5.53
C GLU A 92 -0.46 -7.57 -4.02
N VAL A 93 0.65 -7.79 -3.30
CA VAL A 93 0.73 -7.49 -1.86
C VAL A 93 1.31 -6.10 -1.66
N SER A 94 0.58 -5.25 -0.95
CA SER A 94 0.96 -3.85 -0.73
C SER A 94 0.57 -3.37 0.65
N THR A 95 1.25 -2.31 1.12
CA THR A 95 0.70 -1.55 2.25
C THR A 95 -0.49 -0.73 1.78
N ILE A 96 -1.33 -0.25 2.70
CA ILE A 96 -2.40 0.68 2.35
C ILE A 96 -1.88 1.93 1.62
N HIS A 97 -0.68 2.41 1.98
CA HIS A 97 -0.05 3.56 1.34
C HIS A 97 0.36 3.27 -0.09
N SER A 98 1.05 2.14 -0.33
CA SER A 98 1.46 1.74 -1.67
C SER A 98 0.25 1.43 -2.55
N PHE A 99 -0.78 0.78 -2.00
CA PHE A 99 -2.04 0.50 -2.70
C PHE A 99 -2.72 1.81 -3.14
N ALA A 100 -2.93 2.74 -2.20
CA ALA A 100 -3.55 4.02 -2.53
C ALA A 100 -2.71 4.80 -3.56
N TRP A 101 -1.38 4.78 -3.44
CA TRP A 101 -0.51 5.43 -4.41
C TRP A 101 -0.60 4.80 -5.80
N ASN A 102 -0.75 3.47 -5.92
CA ASN A 102 -0.91 2.81 -7.21
C ASN A 102 -2.19 3.27 -7.95
N LEU A 103 -3.22 3.69 -7.21
CA LEU A 103 -4.45 4.24 -7.79
C LEU A 103 -4.29 5.68 -8.28
N ILE A 104 -3.47 6.49 -7.60
CA ILE A 104 -3.40 7.95 -7.87
C ILE A 104 -2.11 8.39 -8.59
N GLY A 105 -1.01 7.66 -8.47
CA GLY A 105 0.34 8.11 -8.88
C GLY A 105 0.53 8.34 -10.38
N GLY A 106 -0.41 7.90 -11.21
CA GLY A 106 -0.47 8.21 -12.64
C GLY A 106 -1.14 9.54 -12.98
N LEU A 107 -1.95 10.09 -12.07
CA LEU A 107 -2.76 11.29 -12.25
C LEU A 107 -1.93 12.57 -12.07
N ASN A 108 -0.81 12.66 -12.80
CA ASN A 108 0.17 13.73 -12.59
C ASN A 108 -0.39 15.12 -12.84
N HIS A 109 -1.34 15.28 -13.76
CA HIS A 109 -2.04 16.54 -13.97
C HIS A 109 -2.83 16.94 -12.73
N ASP A 110 -3.71 16.06 -12.26
CA ASP A 110 -4.62 16.34 -11.16
C ASP A 110 -3.88 16.54 -9.83
N ILE A 111 -2.83 15.73 -9.60
CA ILE A 111 -1.93 15.91 -8.45
C ILE A 111 -1.26 17.28 -8.50
N ARG A 112 -0.85 17.74 -9.69
CA ARG A 112 -0.20 19.04 -9.86
C ARG A 112 -1.17 20.18 -9.56
N GLU A 113 -2.36 20.15 -10.14
CA GLU A 113 -3.38 21.16 -9.95
C GLU A 113 -3.80 21.26 -8.47
N TRP A 114 -4.01 20.11 -7.83
CA TRP A 114 -4.30 20.06 -6.40
C TRP A 114 -3.15 20.62 -5.57
N LEU A 115 -1.89 20.22 -5.83
CA LEU A 115 -0.72 20.71 -5.11
C LEU A 115 -0.53 22.23 -5.29
N GLN A 116 -0.78 22.76 -6.49
CA GLN A 116 -0.67 24.18 -6.76
C GLN A 116 -1.63 24.97 -5.87
N THR A 117 -2.89 24.54 -5.84
CA THR A 117 -3.94 25.17 -5.03
C THR A 117 -3.65 25.03 -3.54
N ASN A 118 -3.31 23.82 -3.09
CA ASN A 118 -3.04 23.56 -1.68
C ASN A 118 -1.80 24.32 -1.17
N LEU A 119 -0.70 24.34 -1.92
CA LEU A 119 0.51 25.08 -1.53
C LEU A 119 0.24 26.58 -1.46
N ALA A 120 -0.52 27.15 -2.39
CA ALA A 120 -0.88 28.57 -2.35
C ALA A 120 -1.71 28.90 -1.10
N MET A 121 -2.69 28.07 -0.75
CA MET A 121 -3.49 28.21 0.46
C MET A 121 -2.64 28.11 1.74
N GLU A 122 -1.79 27.09 1.85
CA GLU A 122 -0.91 26.88 3.01
C GLU A 122 0.10 28.04 3.20
N ILE A 123 0.63 28.59 2.10
CA ILE A 123 1.51 29.76 2.14
C ILE A 123 0.74 30.97 2.68
N ALA A 124 -0.43 31.27 2.13
CA ALA A 124 -1.25 32.41 2.56
C ALA A 124 -1.65 32.31 4.04
N GLU A 125 -1.99 31.11 4.53
CA GLU A 125 -2.27 30.87 5.94
C GLU A 125 -1.04 31.14 6.81
N LEU A 126 0.13 30.62 6.43
CA LEU A 126 1.38 30.83 7.17
C LEU A 126 1.80 32.31 7.18
N GLU A 127 1.61 33.04 6.09
CA GLU A 127 1.88 34.48 6.00
C GLU A 127 0.94 35.30 6.89
N MET A 128 -0.35 34.93 6.94
CA MET A 128 -1.31 35.56 7.86
C MET A 128 -0.92 35.30 9.33
N LEU A 129 -0.55 34.06 9.65
CA LEU A 129 -0.09 33.72 11.00
C LEU A 129 1.19 34.48 11.36
N GLU A 130 2.13 34.60 10.41
CA GLU A 130 3.38 35.33 10.61
C GLU A 130 3.16 36.83 10.84
N SER A 131 2.27 37.46 10.08
CA SER A 131 1.97 38.89 10.23
C SER A 131 1.33 39.24 11.58
N LYS A 132 0.51 38.33 12.14
CA LYS A 132 -0.13 38.49 13.46
C LYS A 132 0.78 38.10 14.64
N GLY A 133 1.86 37.37 14.39
CA GLY A 133 2.71 36.80 15.45
C GLY A 133 3.89 37.69 15.87
N ARG A 134 4.51 37.35 17.01
CA ARG A 134 5.73 38.01 17.47
C ARG A 134 6.94 37.57 16.64
N LYS A 135 7.54 38.53 15.93
CA LYS A 135 8.77 38.35 15.15
C LYS A 135 9.96 37.93 16.03
N GLY A 136 10.88 37.17 15.45
CA GLY A 136 12.13 36.74 16.10
C GLY A 136 11.98 35.58 17.10
N THR A 137 10.80 34.99 17.21
CA THR A 137 10.56 33.78 17.99
C THR A 137 10.91 32.52 17.19
N LYS A 138 11.10 31.38 17.87
CA LYS A 138 11.28 30.07 17.21
C LYS A 138 10.13 29.75 16.26
N ALA A 139 8.89 30.02 16.68
CA ALA A 139 7.69 29.83 15.85
C ALA A 139 7.71 30.71 14.59
N SER A 140 8.16 31.97 14.71
CA SER A 140 8.34 32.88 13.57
C SER A 140 9.39 32.34 12.58
N ALA A 141 10.55 31.90 13.07
CA ALA A 141 11.59 31.30 12.23
C ALA A 141 11.11 30.02 11.52
N GLU A 142 10.35 29.15 12.20
CA GLU A 142 9.77 27.94 11.61
C GLU A 142 8.74 28.27 10.51
N ARG A 143 7.87 29.27 10.72
CA ARG A 143 6.90 29.70 9.71
C ARG A 143 7.59 30.29 8.48
N ILE A 144 8.59 31.16 8.66
CA ILE A 144 9.37 31.73 7.56
C ILE A 144 10.05 30.61 6.75
N SER A 145 10.65 29.63 7.42
CA SER A 145 11.27 28.47 6.76
C SER A 145 10.25 27.63 5.98
N LYS A 146 9.05 27.41 6.55
CA LYS A 146 7.95 26.70 5.88
C LYS A 146 7.40 27.47 4.67
N ILE A 147 7.27 28.80 4.76
CA ILE A 147 6.85 29.66 3.65
C ILE A 147 7.88 29.57 2.53
N ALA A 148 9.17 29.74 2.84
CA ALA A 148 10.24 29.68 1.85
C ALA A 148 10.32 28.30 1.16
N SER A 149 10.25 27.20 1.92
CA SER A 149 10.29 25.85 1.34
C SER A 149 9.06 25.53 0.49
N LYS A 150 7.86 25.92 0.92
CA LYS A 150 6.63 25.76 0.12
C LYS A 150 6.62 26.63 -1.12
N GLY A 151 7.04 27.89 -1.02
CA GLY A 151 7.17 28.80 -2.16
C GLY A 151 8.13 28.27 -3.21
N LYS A 152 9.29 27.73 -2.78
CA LYS A 152 10.22 27.04 -3.67
C LYS A 152 9.58 25.81 -4.33
N ARG A 153 8.82 25.01 -3.58
CA ARG A 153 8.11 23.83 -4.13
C ARG A 153 7.06 24.24 -5.18
N LEU A 154 6.28 25.28 -4.88
CA LEU A 154 5.26 25.83 -5.79
C LEU A 154 5.88 26.35 -7.08
N ALA A 155 6.97 27.11 -7.00
CA ALA A 155 7.68 27.64 -8.17
C ALA A 155 8.25 26.54 -9.08
N ASN A 156 8.69 25.41 -8.49
CA ASN A 156 9.24 24.29 -9.24
C ASN A 156 8.18 23.24 -9.63
N LEU A 157 6.91 23.45 -9.30
CA LEU A 157 5.88 22.42 -9.47
C LEU A 157 5.65 22.07 -10.96
N ASN A 158 5.78 23.04 -11.85
CA ASN A 158 5.65 22.86 -13.30
C ASN A 158 6.82 22.08 -13.91
N THR A 159 7.97 22.00 -13.23
CA THR A 159 9.11 21.21 -13.71
C THR A 159 9.02 19.74 -13.33
N VAL A 160 8.13 19.38 -12.40
CA VAL A 160 7.94 18.00 -11.96
C VAL A 160 7.19 17.22 -13.03
N ARG A 161 7.86 16.24 -13.66
CA ARG A 161 7.27 15.37 -14.68
C ARG A 161 6.39 14.29 -14.08
N ARG A 162 6.86 13.68 -12.99
CA ARG A 162 6.21 12.58 -12.30
C ARG A 162 6.21 12.81 -10.81
N PHE A 163 5.07 12.61 -10.18
CA PHE A 163 4.99 12.56 -8.72
C PHE A 163 5.32 11.15 -8.25
N VAL A 164 5.96 11.06 -7.08
CA VAL A 164 6.28 9.81 -6.41
C VAL A 164 5.91 9.98 -4.95
N TYR A 165 5.31 8.94 -4.39
CA TYR A 165 5.07 8.83 -2.95
C TYR A 165 6.10 7.92 -2.32
N SER A 166 6.67 8.39 -1.23
CA SER A 166 7.58 7.72 -0.34
C SER A 166 7.06 7.89 1.09
N PRO A 167 6.76 6.79 1.80
CA PRO A 167 6.34 6.84 3.20
C PRO A 167 7.48 7.28 4.13
N THR A 168 8.74 7.27 3.67
CA THR A 168 9.91 7.71 4.45
C THR A 168 10.27 9.19 4.24
N GLY A 169 9.45 9.92 3.47
CA GLY A 169 9.47 11.39 3.43
C GLY A 169 10.27 12.01 2.30
N ASP A 170 11.04 11.25 1.52
CA ASP A 170 11.71 11.79 0.33
C ASP A 170 10.81 11.68 -0.91
N ASN A 171 9.91 12.66 -1.04
CA ASN A 171 9.06 12.86 -2.22
C ASN A 171 9.70 13.86 -3.19
N SER A 172 11.04 13.86 -3.29
CA SER A 172 11.72 14.59 -4.35
C SER A 172 11.43 13.88 -5.68
N GLY A 173 10.51 14.43 -6.47
CA GLY A 173 10.23 14.00 -7.84
C GLY A 173 11.40 14.26 -8.79
N ARG A 174 12.61 13.79 -8.44
CA ARG A 174 13.72 13.66 -9.37
C ARG A 174 13.55 12.32 -10.08
N ASP A 175 13.36 12.39 -11.38
CA ASP A 175 13.51 11.26 -12.29
C ASP A 175 14.78 10.48 -11.92
N LEU A 176 14.62 9.28 -11.36
CA LEU A 176 15.60 8.22 -11.51
C LEU A 176 15.26 7.50 -12.82
N SER A 177 15.54 8.17 -13.94
CA SER A 177 15.59 7.51 -15.24
C SER A 177 16.93 6.77 -15.35
N ARG A 178 16.91 5.46 -15.11
CA ARG A 178 17.73 4.49 -15.83
C ARG A 178 16.86 3.28 -16.15
#